data_AF-A0A6G6TF99-F1
#
_entry.id   AF-A0A6G6TF99-F1
#
_cell.length_a   1.000
_cell.length_b   1.000
_cell.length_c   1.000
_cell.angle_alpha   90.00
_cell.angle_beta   90.00
_cell.angle_gamma   90.00
#
_symmetry.space_group_name_H-M   'P 1'
#
loop_
_entity.id
_entity.type
_entity.pdbx_description
1 polymer ?
#
loop_
_entity_poly.entity_id
_entity_poly.type
_entity_poly.pdbx_seq_one_letter_code
_entity_poly.pdbx_strand_id
1 'polypeptide(L)' 'MANENNSWIRCDELTPEVKDDLVLLICMDSKYPEPWLGNILDYFGKSGSLNAYCGKVTHWQPVPKNPIK' A
#
# COMPACT_ATOMS: atom_id res chain seq x y z
N MET A 1 8.26 1.30 -24.97
CA MET A 1 6.96 1.11 -24.32
C MET A 1 7.18 1.22 -22.82
N ALA A 2 7.13 2.44 -22.30
CA ALA A 2 7.31 2.71 -20.88
C ALA A 2 5.97 2.51 -20.19
N ASN A 3 5.67 1.27 -19.81
CA ASN A 3 4.64 1.02 -18.80
C ASN A 3 5.37 0.86 -17.46
N GLU A 4 5.97 1.96 -17.00
CA GLU A 4 6.67 2.07 -15.71
C GLU A 4 5.64 2.12 -14.57
N ASN A 5 4.80 1.09 -14.46
CA ASN A 5 4.06 0.92 -13.23
C ASN A 5 5.08 0.33 -12.25
N ASN A 6 5.57 1.14 -11.30
CA ASN A 6 6.62 0.84 -10.31
C ASN A 6 6.22 -0.29 -9.32
N SER A 7 5.73 -1.42 -9.83
CA SER A 7 5.15 -2.56 -9.11
C SER A 7 3.97 -2.23 -8.19
N TRP A 8 3.33 -1.06 -8.36
CA TRP A 8 2.14 -0.69 -7.61
C TRP A 8 0.91 -1.43 -8.13
N ILE A 9 0.21 -2.09 -7.22
CA ILE A 9 -1.00 -2.87 -7.46
C ILE A 9 -2.17 -2.05 -6.96
N ARG A 10 -3.20 -1.87 -7.79
CA ARG A 10 -4.41 -1.18 -7.33
C ARG A 10 -5.20 -2.05 -6.38
N CYS A 11 -5.72 -1.47 -5.31
CA CYS A 11 -6.51 -2.20 -4.33
C CYS A 11 -7.84 -2.73 -4.88
N ASP A 12 -8.38 -2.13 -5.94
CA ASP A 12 -9.58 -2.61 -6.63
C ASP A 12 -9.29 -3.74 -7.64
N GLU A 13 -8.04 -3.93 -8.06
CA GLU A 13 -7.63 -5.03 -8.93
C GLU A 13 -7.28 -6.29 -8.13
N LEU A 14 -6.53 -6.11 -7.04
CA LEU A 14 -6.10 -7.20 -6.19
C LEU A 14 -5.88 -6.67 -4.77
N THR A 15 -6.62 -7.24 -3.81
CA THR A 15 -6.32 -7.03 -2.40
C THR A 15 -5.18 -7.98 -1.98
N PRO A 16 -4.21 -7.50 -1.20
CA PRO A 16 -3.13 -8.36 -0.75
C PRO A 16 -3.63 -9.40 0.26
N GLU A 17 -2.91 -10.50 0.38
CA GLU A 17 -3.23 -11.56 1.35
C GLU A 17 -2.93 -11.07 2.78
N VAL A 18 -3.94 -11.03 3.63
CA VAL A 18 -3.83 -10.54 5.01
C VAL A 18 -2.91 -11.44 5.85
N LYS A 19 -1.68 -10.97 6.12
CA LYS A 19 -0.63 -11.64 6.92
C LYS A 19 0.07 -10.64 7.82
N ASP A 20 0.95 -11.05 8.74
CA ASP A 20 1.72 -10.08 9.54
C ASP A 20 2.94 -9.57 8.76
N ASP A 21 2.69 -8.80 7.70
CA ASP A 21 3.70 -8.31 6.77
C ASP A 21 3.62 -6.79 6.56
N LEU A 22 4.79 -6.19 6.32
CA LEU A 22 4.88 -4.79 5.94
C LEU A 22 4.64 -4.61 4.43
N VAL A 23 3.87 -3.59 4.07
CA VAL A 23 3.57 -3.19 2.70
C VAL A 23 3.71 -1.68 2.53
N LEU A 24 4.01 -1.26 1.30
CA LEU A 24 3.92 0.14 0.90
C LEU A 24 2.56 0.44 0.32
N LEU A 25 2.04 1.65 0.54
CA LEU A 25 0.67 2.02 0.23
C LEU A 25 0.59 3.45 -0.30
N ILE A 26 -0.29 3.71 -1.27
CA ILE A 26 -0.59 5.07 -1.73
C ILE A 26 -1.88 5.55 -1.07
N CYS A 27 -1.76 6.60 -0.25
CA CYS A 27 -2.86 7.25 0.46
C CYS A 27 -3.32 8.52 -0.27
N MET A 28 -4.63 8.74 -0.34
CA MET A 28 -5.27 9.87 -1.03
C MET A 28 -5.90 10.90 -0.07
N ASP A 29 -5.48 10.97 1.20
CA ASP A 29 -6.02 11.95 2.16
C ASP A 29 -5.58 13.39 1.89
N SER A 30 -4.51 13.57 1.12
CA SER A 30 -3.89 14.86 0.86
C SER A 30 -3.96 15.22 -0.61
N LYS A 31 -3.83 16.52 -0.89
CA LYS A 31 -3.77 17.11 -2.25
C LYS A 31 -2.77 16.40 -3.19
N TYR A 32 -1.83 15.66 -2.62
CA TYR A 32 -0.85 14.84 -3.32
C TYR A 32 -0.85 13.41 -2.75
N PRO A 33 -0.92 12.36 -3.59
CA PRO A 33 -0.74 10.99 -3.14
C PRO A 33 0.70 10.77 -2.69
N GLU A 34 0.88 10.23 -1.49
CA GLU A 34 2.20 9.90 -0.94
C GLU A 34 2.28 8.41 -0.57
N PRO A 35 3.47 7.79 -0.69
CA PRO A 35 3.70 6.42 -0.25
C PRO A 35 3.90 6.33 1.26
N TRP A 36 3.22 5.38 1.89
CA TRP A 36 3.29 5.08 3.32
C TRP A 36 3.69 3.64 3.54
N LEU A 37 4.52 3.39 4.55
CA LEU A 37 4.86 2.05 5.01
C LEU A 37 3.95 1.67 6.18
N GLY A 38 3.37 0.48 6.16
CA GLY A 38 2.68 -0.05 7.33
C GLY A 38 2.30 -1.52 7.22
N ASN A 39 1.68 -2.06 8.27
CA ASN A 39 1.35 -3.48 8.37
C ASN A 39 0.04 -3.80 7.67
N ILE A 40 0.06 -4.75 6.73
CA ILE A 40 -1.10 -5.19 5.96
C ILE A 40 -2.30 -5.63 6.83
N LEU A 41 -2.11 -6.14 8.04
CA LEU A 41 -3.21 -6.43 8.98
C LEU A 41 -3.98 -5.17 9.37
N ASP A 42 -3.27 -4.06 9.57
CA ASP A 42 -3.86 -2.77 9.94
C ASP A 42 -4.69 -2.17 8.81
N TYR A 43 -4.31 -2.44 7.54
CA TYR A 43 -5.00 -1.91 6.36
C TYR A 43 -6.09 -2.84 5.80
N PHE A 44 -5.84 -4.15 5.78
CA PHE A 44 -6.69 -5.13 5.09
C PHE A 44 -7.26 -6.21 6.02
N GLY A 45 -6.72 -6.39 7.23
CA GLY A 45 -7.00 -7.56 8.07
C GLY A 45 -8.16 -7.43 9.05
N LYS A 46 -8.22 -6.34 9.81
CA LYS A 46 -9.38 -5.89 10.61
C LYS A 46 -8.92 -4.79 11.54
N SER A 47 -9.81 -3.83 11.78
CA SER A 47 -9.71 -2.75 12.77
C SER A 47 -9.06 -1.44 12.31
N GLY A 48 -9.67 -0.80 11.30
CA GLY A 48 -10.19 0.56 11.46
C GLY A 48 -9.25 1.74 11.77
N SER A 49 -7.92 1.57 11.77
CA SER A 49 -7.01 2.61 12.28
C SER A 49 -6.53 3.62 11.23
N LEU A 50 -6.89 3.48 9.95
CA LEU A 50 -6.37 4.33 8.87
C LEU A 50 -7.37 5.22 8.16
N ASN A 51 -8.67 5.06 8.42
CA ASN A 51 -9.62 6.10 8.03
C ASN A 51 -9.30 7.46 8.69
N ALA A 52 -8.48 7.47 9.76
CA ALA A 52 -8.11 8.69 10.47
C ALA A 52 -6.86 9.41 9.93
N TYR A 53 -5.99 8.74 9.15
CA TYR A 53 -4.68 9.30 8.75
C TYR A 53 -4.40 9.30 7.24
N CYS A 54 -5.11 8.47 6.47
CA CYS A 54 -4.79 8.17 5.06
C CYS A 54 -5.98 8.37 4.11
N GLY A 55 -7.19 8.62 4.66
CA GLY A 55 -8.44 8.86 3.94
C GLY A 55 -8.90 7.65 3.10
N LYS A 56 -8.15 7.34 2.04
CA LYS A 56 -8.35 6.19 1.16
C LYS A 56 -7.01 5.66 0.63
N VAL A 57 -6.76 4.38 0.85
CA VAL A 57 -5.69 3.63 0.17
C VAL A 57 -6.14 3.30 -1.25
N THR A 58 -5.29 3.56 -2.25
CA THR A 58 -5.59 3.27 -3.67
C THR A 58 -4.69 2.21 -4.28
N HIS A 59 -3.42 2.17 -3.87
CA HIS A 59 -2.45 1.22 -4.37
C HIS A 59 -1.64 0.64 -3.22
N TRP A 60 -1.12 -0.56 -3.42
CA TRP A 60 -0.19 -1.22 -2.52
C TRP A 60 0.93 -1.90 -3.30
N GLN A 61 2.05 -2.17 -2.63
CA GLN A 61 3.06 -3.08 -3.12
C GLN A 61 3.79 -3.77 -1.95
N PRO A 62 4.37 -4.95 -2.15
CA PRO A 62 5.31 -5.52 -1.20
C PRO A 62 6.47 -4.55 -0.94
N VAL A 63 7.01 -4.52 0.27
CA VAL A 63 8.22 -3.74 0.54
C VAL A 63 9.34 -4.26 -0.37
N PRO A 64 9.99 -3.39 -1.17
CA PRO A 64 11.11 -3.80 -2.00
C PRO A 64 12.18 -4.44 -1.14
N LYS A 65 12.61 -5.65 -1.51
CA LYS A 65 13.78 -6.25 -0.87
C LYS A 65 14.98 -5.36 -1.20
N ASN A 66 15.84 -5.14 -0.21
CA ASN A 66 17.11 -4.48 -0.47
C ASN A 66 17.80 -5.15 -1.67
N PRO A 67 18.41 -4.37 -2.59
CA PRO A 67 19.16 -4.96 -3.68
C PRO A 67 20.23 -5.87 -3.08
N ILE A 68 20.15 -7.16 -3.43
CA ILE A 68 21.16 -8.13 -3.05
C ILE A 68 22.40 -7.73 -3.85
N LYS A 69 23.46 -7.32 -3.15
CA LYS A 69 24.77 -7.00 -3.75
C LYS A 69 25.45 -8.25 -4.27
#